data_AF-A0A1T4WHU3-F1
#
_entry.id   AF-A0A1T4WHU3-F1
#
_cell.length_a   1.000
_cell.length_b   1.000
_cell.length_c   1.000
_cell.angle_alpha   90.00
_cell.angle_beta   90.00
_cell.angle_gamma   90.00
#
_symmetry.space_group_name_H-M   'P 1'
#
loop_
_entity.id
_entity.type
_entity.pdbx_description
1 polymer ?
#
loop_
_entity_poly.entity_id
_entity_poly.type
_entity_poly.pdbx_seq_one_letter_code
_entity_poly.pdbx_strand_id
1 'polypeptide(L)'
;MNKLAITVTLALEEESFEDAYLDFLLTVDGGYIHDSQYHWIDPVALASSAGHSGEFYIFTCNCGDPGCVGIDRGVMVTHGADEIVWRLRMPMGWPAEEELPDWAHEVELHFPRDEYVNIVESALQQAKALVRHWRSPGRLWPGPDLSVEELLALQAGTNSGMAAVSAGRFVH
;
A
#
# COMPACT_ATOMS: atom_id res chain seq x y z
N MET A 1 -5.47 2.50 -21.25
CA MET A 1 -4.77 2.51 -19.95
C MET A 1 -5.68 3.09 -18.89
N ASN A 2 -5.60 2.51 -17.71
CA ASN A 2 -6.20 3.00 -16.49
C ASN A 2 -5.34 4.13 -15.91
N LYS A 3 -5.98 5.04 -15.16
CA LYS A 3 -5.33 6.15 -14.47
C LYS A 3 -5.19 5.84 -12.99
N LEU A 4 -3.96 5.66 -12.53
CA LEU A 4 -3.65 5.55 -11.10
C LEU A 4 -3.57 6.95 -10.48
N ALA A 5 -4.01 7.10 -9.24
CA ALA A 5 -3.70 8.27 -8.43
C ALA A 5 -3.49 7.85 -6.98
N ILE A 6 -2.44 8.37 -6.36
CA ILE A 6 -2.10 8.11 -4.96
C ILE A 6 -1.93 9.45 -4.25
N THR A 7 -2.65 9.63 -3.15
CA THR A 7 -2.48 10.77 -2.26
C THR A 7 -2.00 10.27 -0.91
N VAL A 8 -1.03 10.94 -0.31
CA VAL A 8 -0.58 10.62 1.04
C VAL A 8 -1.03 11.71 2.00
N THR A 9 -1.64 11.31 3.10
CA THR A 9 -2.06 12.21 4.17
C THR A 9 -1.41 11.81 5.49
N LEU A 10 -1.30 12.78 6.39
CA LEU A 10 -0.91 12.56 7.77
C LEU A 10 -2.18 12.70 8.61
N ALA A 11 -2.60 11.61 9.24
CA ALA A 11 -3.77 11.57 10.08
C ALA A 11 -3.36 11.39 11.54
N LEU A 12 -4.16 11.94 12.45
CA LEU A 12 -3.96 11.81 13.89
C LEU A 12 -4.74 10.61 14.41
N GLU A 13 -4.21 9.93 15.43
CA GLU A 13 -4.98 8.89 16.09
C GLU A 13 -6.11 9.51 16.94
N GLU A 14 -7.30 8.91 16.88
CA GLU A 14 -8.47 9.40 17.61
C GLU A 14 -8.29 9.28 19.14
N GLU A 15 -7.56 8.26 19.59
CA GLU A 15 -7.32 8.00 21.01
C GLU A 15 -6.14 8.83 21.57
N SER A 16 -5.24 9.29 20.69
CA SER A 16 -4.02 10.03 21.04
C SER A 16 -3.71 11.05 19.94
N PHE A 17 -4.15 12.30 20.11
CA PHE A 17 -3.90 13.38 19.14
C PHE A 17 -2.42 13.79 19.02
N GLU A 18 -1.55 13.24 19.86
CA GLU A 18 -0.10 13.41 19.75
C GLU A 18 0.52 12.39 18.78
N ASP A 19 -0.14 11.25 18.57
CA ASP A 19 0.28 10.19 17.65
C ASP A 19 -0.34 10.40 16.26
N ALA A 20 0.39 9.98 15.24
CA ALA A 20 -0.03 10.12 13.85
C ALA A 20 0.35 8.91 13.01
N TYR A 21 -0.33 8.77 11.89
CA TYR A 21 -0.01 7.78 10.87
C TYR A 21 -0.06 8.37 9.46
N LEU A 22 0.68 7.74 8.55
CA LEU A 22 0.54 8.00 7.13
C LEU A 22 -0.60 7.16 6.54
N ASP A 23 -1.46 7.81 5.79
CA ASP A 23 -2.53 7.15 5.04
C ASP A 23 -2.33 7.38 3.55
N PHE A 24 -2.20 6.28 2.81
CA PHE A 24 -2.02 6.26 1.37
C PHE A 24 -3.36 5.90 0.73
N LEU A 25 -3.95 6.87 0.05
CA LEU A 25 -5.23 6.72 -0.64
C LEU A 25 -4.99 6.47 -2.12
N LEU A 26 -5.31 5.27 -2.60
CA LEU A 26 -5.11 4.86 -3.99
C LEU A 26 -6.44 4.71 -4.72
N THR A 27 -6.52 5.35 -5.88
CA THR A 27 -7.65 5.20 -6.80
C THR A 27 -7.19 4.79 -8.19
N VAL A 28 -8.03 4.03 -8.88
CA VAL A 28 -7.89 3.69 -10.29
C VAL A 28 -9.11 4.20 -11.03
N ASP A 29 -8.90 5.00 -12.07
CA ASP A 29 -9.95 5.68 -12.83
C ASP A 29 -10.93 6.49 -11.96
N GLY A 30 -10.41 7.01 -10.83
CA GLY A 30 -11.17 7.81 -9.86
C GLY A 30 -11.96 7.02 -8.83
N GLY A 31 -11.92 5.68 -8.86
CA GLY A 31 -12.55 4.81 -7.87
C GLY A 31 -11.54 4.11 -6.96
N TYR A 32 -11.91 3.88 -5.69
CA TYR A 32 -11.15 2.97 -4.83
C TYR A 32 -11.35 1.53 -5.31
N ILE A 33 -10.24 0.80 -5.43
CA ILE A 33 -10.25 -0.63 -5.78
C ILE A 33 -10.16 -1.53 -4.54
N HIS A 34 -10.08 -0.92 -3.36
CA HIS A 34 -10.04 -1.56 -2.06
C HIS A 34 -11.02 -0.88 -1.11
N ASP A 35 -11.34 -1.54 0.00
CA ASP A 35 -12.05 -0.87 1.09
C ASP A 35 -11.07 0.07 1.80
N SER A 36 -11.17 1.38 1.54
CA SER A 36 -10.26 2.37 2.11
C SER A 36 -10.47 2.62 3.61
N GLN A 37 -11.52 2.05 4.21
CA GLN A 37 -11.75 2.16 5.65
C GLN A 37 -11.01 1.06 6.44
N TYR A 38 -10.76 -0.10 5.82
CA TYR A 38 -10.18 -1.26 6.49
C TYR A 38 -8.87 -1.73 5.88
N HIS A 39 -8.62 -1.45 4.60
CA HIS A 39 -7.38 -1.83 3.92
C HIS A 39 -6.42 -0.65 3.88
N TRP A 40 -5.20 -0.94 4.33
CA TRP A 40 -4.06 -0.04 4.30
C TRP A 40 -3.17 -0.38 3.12
N ILE A 41 -2.44 0.60 2.63
CA ILE A 41 -1.42 0.37 1.61
C ILE A 41 -0.08 0.19 2.28
N ASP A 42 0.57 -0.93 2.00
CA ASP A 42 1.95 -1.19 2.37
C ASP A 42 2.89 -0.39 1.44
N PRO A 43 3.61 0.64 1.96
CA PRO A 43 4.47 1.47 1.13
C PRO A 43 5.65 0.69 0.54
N VAL A 44 6.13 -0.35 1.22
CA VAL A 44 7.26 -1.18 0.79
C VAL A 44 6.83 -2.07 -0.36
N ALA A 45 5.69 -2.74 -0.25
CA ALA A 45 5.13 -3.57 -1.32
C ALA A 45 4.80 -2.71 -2.56
N LEU A 46 4.18 -1.54 -2.34
CA LEU A 46 3.91 -0.57 -3.41
C LEU A 46 5.19 -0.10 -4.09
N ALA A 47 6.22 0.30 -3.33
CA ALA A 47 7.50 0.71 -3.88
C ALA A 47 8.18 -0.41 -4.68
N SER A 48 8.19 -1.63 -4.15
CA SER A 48 8.82 -2.80 -4.78
C SER A 48 8.15 -3.14 -6.11
N SER A 49 6.81 -3.06 -6.17
CA SER A 49 6.02 -3.33 -7.38
C SER A 49 6.34 -2.40 -8.55
N ALA A 50 6.86 -1.20 -8.27
CA ALA A 50 7.29 -0.24 -9.30
C ALA A 50 8.58 -0.63 -10.02
N GLY A 51 9.38 -1.55 -9.48
CA GLY A 51 10.62 -2.01 -10.12
C GLY A 51 10.57 -3.45 -10.60
N HIS A 52 9.63 -4.26 -10.11
CA HIS A 52 9.70 -5.71 -10.24
C HIS A 52 8.34 -6.32 -10.59
N SER A 53 8.38 -7.39 -11.38
CA SER A 53 7.22 -8.27 -11.58
C SER A 53 7.14 -9.30 -10.46
N GLY A 54 5.94 -9.71 -10.09
CA GLY A 54 5.70 -10.65 -9.00
C GLY A 54 4.36 -10.41 -8.31
N GLU A 55 4.09 -11.20 -7.29
CA GLU A 55 2.94 -10.99 -6.40
C GLU A 55 3.32 -10.05 -5.26
N PHE A 56 2.52 -9.00 -5.06
CA PHE A 56 2.72 -8.02 -4.00
C PHE A 56 1.45 -7.83 -3.19
N TYR A 57 1.56 -7.97 -1.86
CA TYR A 57 0.48 -7.60 -0.94
C TYR A 57 0.51 -6.10 -0.68
N ILE A 58 0.14 -5.33 -1.71
CA ILE A 58 0.07 -3.86 -1.65
C ILE A 58 -0.99 -3.42 -0.64
N PHE A 59 -2.05 -4.21 -0.48
CA PHE A 59 -3.15 -3.93 0.43
C PHE A 59 -3.12 -4.92 1.60
N THR A 60 -3.17 -4.39 2.81
CA THR A 60 -3.03 -5.16 4.06
C THR A 60 -3.96 -4.60 5.14
N CYS A 61 -4.02 -5.29 6.28
CA CYS A 61 -4.51 -4.69 7.51
C CYS A 61 -3.48 -3.69 8.06
N ASN A 62 -3.87 -2.85 9.02
CA ASN A 62 -2.95 -1.93 9.68
C ASN A 62 -1.82 -2.64 10.47
N CYS A 63 -1.94 -3.95 10.72
CA CYS A 63 -0.85 -4.75 11.28
C CYS A 63 0.15 -5.27 10.24
N GLY A 64 -0.08 -5.03 8.95
CA GLY A 64 0.73 -5.54 7.84
C GLY A 64 0.29 -6.91 7.32
N ASP A 65 -0.58 -7.63 8.03
CA ASP A 65 -1.08 -8.92 7.58
C ASP A 65 -2.29 -8.75 6.65
N PRO A 66 -2.20 -9.16 5.36
CA PRO A 66 -3.33 -9.13 4.44
C PRO A 66 -4.46 -10.11 4.83
N GLY A 67 -4.12 -11.21 5.51
CA GLY A 67 -5.09 -12.21 5.95
C GLY A 67 -6.09 -11.67 6.96
N CYS A 68 -5.70 -10.70 7.79
CA CYS A 68 -6.60 -10.06 8.77
C CYS A 68 -7.81 -9.36 8.12
N VAL A 69 -7.70 -8.96 6.85
CA VAL A 69 -8.77 -8.33 6.07
C VAL A 69 -9.27 -9.24 4.94
N GLY A 70 -9.00 -10.54 5.02
CA GLY A 70 -9.47 -11.53 4.07
C GLY A 70 -8.78 -11.51 2.71
N ILE A 71 -7.62 -10.84 2.59
CA ILE A 71 -6.83 -10.82 1.36
C ILE A 71 -5.92 -12.04 1.37
N ASP A 72 -6.27 -13.06 0.60
CA ASP A 72 -5.51 -14.32 0.46
C ASP A 72 -4.54 -14.30 -0.73
N ARG A 73 -4.74 -13.39 -1.69
CA ARG A 73 -3.93 -13.24 -2.91
C ARG A 73 -3.49 -11.80 -3.09
N GLY A 74 -2.21 -11.61 -3.39
CA GLY A 74 -1.65 -10.31 -3.67
C GLY A 74 -2.01 -9.82 -5.08
N VAL A 75 -1.61 -8.59 -5.37
CA VAL A 75 -1.67 -8.04 -6.72
C VAL A 75 -0.54 -8.67 -7.53
N MET A 76 -0.88 -9.39 -8.60
CA MET A 76 0.11 -9.90 -9.54
C MET A 76 0.52 -8.79 -10.51
N VAL A 77 1.77 -8.35 -10.43
CA VAL A 77 2.32 -7.26 -11.22
C VAL A 77 3.23 -7.81 -12.33
N THR A 78 2.99 -7.39 -13.56
CA THR A 78 3.81 -7.76 -14.72
C THR A 78 4.33 -6.50 -15.41
N HIS A 79 5.64 -6.42 -15.63
CA HIS A 79 6.29 -5.33 -16.34
C HIS A 79 6.46 -5.68 -17.82
N GLY A 80 5.83 -4.89 -18.68
CA GLY A 80 6.10 -4.85 -20.11
C GLY A 80 7.14 -3.79 -20.48
N ALA A 81 7.36 -3.59 -21.78
CA ALA A 81 8.24 -2.53 -22.26
C ALA A 81 7.70 -1.13 -21.87
N ASP A 82 6.42 -0.88 -22.17
CA ASP A 82 5.79 0.43 -22.05
C ASP A 82 4.63 0.46 -21.02
N GLU A 83 4.28 -0.69 -20.43
CA GLU A 83 3.18 -0.81 -19.49
C GLU A 83 3.51 -1.68 -18.27
N ILE A 84 2.75 -1.46 -17.20
CA ILE A 84 2.68 -2.32 -16.03
C ILE A 84 1.24 -2.83 -15.93
N VAL A 85 1.08 -4.15 -15.81
CA VAL A 85 -0.22 -4.80 -15.68
C VAL A 85 -0.38 -5.30 -14.25
N TRP A 86 -1.45 -4.91 -13.59
CA TRP A 86 -1.91 -5.48 -12.34
C TRP A 86 -3.03 -6.47 -12.62
N ARG A 87 -2.92 -7.69 -12.10
CA ARG A 87 -4.00 -8.67 -12.07
C ARG A 87 -4.35 -9.00 -10.63
N LEU A 88 -5.62 -8.88 -10.29
CA LEU A 88 -6.14 -9.09 -8.93
C LEU A 88 -7.59 -9.60 -8.96
N ARG A 89 -8.05 -10.17 -7.85
CA ARG A 89 -9.44 -10.61 -7.67
C ARG A 89 -10.27 -9.49 -7.05
N MET A 90 -11.50 -9.33 -7.52
CA MET A 90 -12.54 -8.53 -6.87
C MET A 90 -13.61 -9.44 -6.25
N PRO A 91 -14.03 -9.23 -5.00
CA PRO A 91 -13.42 -8.29 -4.05
C PRO A 91 -12.02 -8.78 -3.66
N MET A 92 -11.14 -7.86 -3.28
CA MET A 92 -9.78 -8.23 -2.87
C MET A 92 -9.79 -9.02 -1.56
N GLY A 93 -10.54 -8.53 -0.58
CA GLY A 93 -10.72 -9.17 0.73
C GLY A 93 -12.07 -9.89 0.81
N TRP A 94 -12.06 -11.10 1.37
CA TRP A 94 -13.28 -11.85 1.70
C TRP A 94 -13.03 -12.75 2.93
N PRO A 95 -14.02 -12.96 3.82
CA PRO A 95 -13.88 -13.88 4.93
C PRO A 95 -13.42 -15.27 4.46
N ALA A 96 -12.36 -15.81 5.06
CA ALA A 96 -11.70 -17.03 4.58
C ALA A 96 -12.58 -18.29 4.75
N GLU A 97 -13.52 -18.26 5.71
CA GLU A 97 -14.45 -19.34 5.99
C GLU A 97 -15.71 -19.32 5.10
N GLU A 98 -15.88 -18.28 4.29
CA GLU A 98 -17.04 -18.10 3.41
C GLU A 98 -16.69 -18.43 1.95
N GLU A 99 -17.67 -18.97 1.23
CA GLU A 99 -17.55 -19.11 -0.22
C GLU A 99 -17.50 -17.71 -0.86
N LEU A 100 -16.63 -17.56 -1.86
CA LEU A 100 -16.57 -16.32 -2.64
C LEU A 100 -17.93 -16.06 -3.29
N PRO A 101 -18.35 -14.79 -3.38
CA PRO A 101 -19.63 -14.47 -4.00
C PRO A 101 -19.60 -14.77 -5.50
N ASP A 102 -20.77 -15.06 -6.09
CA ASP A 102 -20.90 -15.40 -7.52
C ASP A 102 -20.39 -14.30 -8.48
N TRP A 103 -20.32 -13.06 -8.01
CA TRP A 103 -19.81 -11.93 -8.78
C TRP A 103 -18.29 -11.75 -8.66
N ALA A 104 -17.59 -12.61 -7.91
CA ALA A 104 -16.15 -12.57 -7.80
C ALA A 104 -15.48 -12.86 -9.15
N HIS A 105 -14.52 -12.01 -9.53
CA HIS A 105 -13.85 -12.13 -10.83
C HIS A 105 -12.43 -11.58 -10.77
N GLU A 106 -11.58 -12.00 -11.70
CA GLU A 106 -10.27 -11.38 -11.92
C GLU A 106 -10.44 -10.10 -12.76
N VAL A 107 -9.67 -9.07 -12.40
CA VAL A 107 -9.56 -7.82 -13.16
C VAL A 107 -8.12 -7.60 -13.57
N GLU A 108 -7.92 -7.02 -14.75
CA GLU A 108 -6.63 -6.57 -15.24
C GLU A 108 -6.65 -5.03 -15.38
N LEU A 109 -5.66 -4.38 -14.78
CA LEU A 109 -5.48 -2.94 -14.83
C LEU A 109 -4.14 -2.64 -15.49
N HIS A 110 -4.16 -1.77 -16.49
CA HIS A 110 -3.02 -1.46 -17.34
C HIS A 110 -2.59 -0.02 -17.12
N PHE A 111 -1.35 0.18 -16.71
CA PHE A 111 -0.78 1.49 -16.44
C PHE A 111 0.39 1.77 -17.40
N PRO A 112 0.54 3.00 -17.93
CA PRO A 112 1.75 3.36 -18.63
C PRO A 112 2.92 3.26 -17.64
N ARG A 113 4.00 2.59 -18.02
CA ARG A 113 5.10 2.24 -17.10
C ARG A 113 5.70 3.47 -16.41
N ASP A 114 6.04 4.48 -17.20
CA ASP A 114 6.64 5.71 -16.68
C ASP A 114 5.66 6.47 -15.77
N GLU A 115 4.37 6.48 -16.10
CA GLU A 115 3.36 7.15 -15.27
C GLU A 115 3.21 6.44 -13.92
N TYR A 116 3.12 5.11 -13.92
CA TYR A 116 3.04 4.31 -12.70
C TYR A 116 4.24 4.56 -11.77
N VAL A 117 5.46 4.47 -12.29
CA VAL A 117 6.69 4.68 -11.52
C VAL A 117 6.72 6.11 -10.96
N ASN A 118 6.38 7.11 -11.77
CA ASN A 118 6.33 8.50 -11.34
C ASN A 118 5.28 8.75 -10.24
N ILE A 119 4.12 8.11 -10.32
CA ILE A 119 3.06 8.22 -9.30
C ILE A 119 3.53 7.61 -7.97
N VAL A 120 4.10 6.40 -8.01
CA VAL A 120 4.63 5.75 -6.80
C VAL A 120 5.74 6.58 -6.18
N GLU A 121 6.71 7.04 -6.96
CA GLU A 121 7.79 7.90 -6.46
C GLU A 121 7.24 9.21 -5.88
N SER A 122 6.27 9.84 -6.55
CA SER A 122 5.64 11.07 -6.06
C SER A 122 4.92 10.86 -4.72
N ALA A 123 4.22 9.73 -4.56
CA ALA A 123 3.58 9.37 -3.29
C ALA A 123 4.62 9.18 -2.17
N LEU A 124 5.71 8.47 -2.44
CA LEU A 124 6.81 8.31 -1.49
C LEU A 124 7.44 9.65 -1.12
N GLN A 125 7.63 10.58 -2.07
CA GLN A 125 8.15 11.91 -1.76
C GLN A 125 7.18 12.75 -0.92
N GLN A 126 5.87 12.65 -1.16
CA GLN A 126 4.85 13.27 -0.32
C GLN A 126 4.92 12.73 1.11
N ALA A 127 4.96 11.40 1.27
CA ALA A 127 5.12 10.74 2.56
C ALA A 127 6.37 11.25 3.31
N LYS A 128 7.53 11.25 2.64
CA LYS A 128 8.79 11.75 3.21
C LYS A 128 8.71 13.22 3.63
N ALA A 129 8.03 14.06 2.84
CA ALA A 129 7.85 15.46 3.18
C ALA A 129 6.99 15.61 4.45
N LEU A 130 5.87 14.90 4.54
CA LEU A 130 5.00 14.90 5.74
C LEU A 130 5.78 14.51 7.00
N VAL A 131 6.53 13.41 6.93
CA VAL A 131 7.32 12.90 8.06
C VAL A 131 8.44 13.87 8.47
N ARG A 132 9.16 14.48 7.51
CA ARG A 132 10.22 15.47 7.82
C ARG A 132 9.70 16.72 8.54
N HIS A 133 8.44 17.08 8.29
CA HIS A 133 7.80 18.25 8.86
C HIS A 133 6.95 17.95 10.10
N TRP A 134 6.83 16.68 10.49
CA TRP A 134 6.21 16.29 11.75
C TRP A 134 7.03 16.80 12.96
N ARG A 135 6.34 17.36 13.95
CA ARG A 135 6.96 18.04 15.12
C ARG A 135 6.27 17.69 16.45
N SER A 136 5.30 16.79 16.44
CA SER A 136 4.64 16.34 17.67
C SER A 136 5.59 15.50 18.53
N PRO A 137 5.43 15.49 19.87
CA PRO A 137 6.16 14.56 20.74
C PRO A 137 5.70 13.10 20.63
N GLY A 138 4.54 12.83 20.03
CA GLY A 138 4.01 11.47 19.89
C GLY A 138 4.68 10.64 18.78
N ARG A 139 4.25 9.40 18.68
CA ARG A 139 4.73 8.41 17.70
C ARG A 139 4.17 8.72 16.32
N LEU A 140 4.95 8.35 15.31
CA LEU A 140 4.54 8.41 13.92
C LEU A 140 4.65 7.01 13.33
N TRP A 141 3.54 6.48 12.84
CA TRP A 141 3.48 5.20 12.17
C TRP A 141 3.45 5.39 10.64
N PRO A 142 4.56 5.09 9.92
CA PRO A 142 4.63 5.33 8.49
C PRO A 142 4.03 4.18 7.65
N GLY A 143 3.72 3.05 8.27
CA GLY A 143 3.22 1.84 7.62
C GLY A 143 3.62 0.57 8.36
N PRO A 144 3.09 -0.58 7.95
CA PRO A 144 3.43 -1.87 8.56
C PRO A 144 4.91 -2.21 8.35
N ASP A 145 5.55 -2.73 9.39
CA ASP A 145 6.96 -3.14 9.40
C ASP A 145 7.93 -2.10 8.80
N LEU A 146 7.60 -0.81 8.94
CA LEU A 146 8.36 0.29 8.36
C LEU A 146 8.72 1.33 9.43
N SER A 147 10.01 1.63 9.58
CA SER A 147 10.47 2.77 10.38
C SER A 147 10.46 4.07 9.58
N VAL A 148 10.54 5.21 10.28
CA VAL A 148 10.68 6.52 9.65
C VAL A 148 11.95 6.60 8.82
N GLU A 149 13.07 6.07 9.34
CA GLU A 149 14.35 6.03 8.66
C GLU A 149 14.28 5.21 7.36
N GLU A 150 13.62 4.05 7.40
CA GLU A 150 13.41 3.20 6.23
C GLU A 150 12.51 3.88 5.20
N LEU A 151 11.41 4.53 5.63
CA LEU A 151 10.57 5.33 4.73
C LEU A 151 11.38 6.43 4.03
N LEU A 152 12.26 7.12 4.77
CA LEU A 152 13.10 8.18 4.22
C LEU A 152 14.10 7.65 3.18
N ALA A 153 14.53 6.40 3.32
CA ALA A 153 15.42 5.71 2.38
C ALA A 153 14.68 5.03 1.21
N LEU A 154 13.40 4.70 1.36
CA LEU A 154 12.60 3.94 0.40
C LEU A 154 12.47 4.67 -0.95
N GLN A 155 12.68 3.99 -2.07
CA GLN A 155 12.53 4.53 -3.43
C GLN A 155 11.69 3.59 -4.29
N ALA A 156 11.02 4.13 -5.30
CA ALA A 156 10.30 3.31 -6.27
C ALA A 156 11.27 2.32 -6.95
N GLY A 157 10.90 1.04 -6.96
CA GLY A 157 11.69 -0.04 -7.53
C GLY A 157 12.85 -0.56 -6.69
N THR A 158 12.92 -0.21 -5.39
CA THR A 158 13.88 -0.83 -4.48
C THR A 158 13.42 -2.24 -4.08
N ASN A 159 14.33 -3.23 -4.07
CA ASN A 159 14.06 -4.53 -3.47
C ASN A 159 14.29 -4.45 -1.96
N SER A 160 13.21 -4.50 -1.16
CA SER A 160 13.35 -4.74 0.28
C SER A 160 13.45 -6.24 0.54
N GLY A 161 14.61 -6.82 0.20
CA GLY A 161 15.01 -8.11 0.73
C GLY A 161 15.51 -7.96 2.16
N MET A 162 14.70 -7.47 3.11
CA MET A 162 15.06 -7.48 4.53
C MET A 162 13.82 -7.31 5.44
N ALA A 163 13.59 -8.36 6.23
CA ALA A 163 12.88 -8.41 7.52
C ALA A 163 11.35 -8.29 7.56
N ALA A 164 10.67 -9.38 7.19
CA ALA A 164 9.50 -9.80 7.94
C ALA A 164 9.93 -10.25 9.35
N VAL A 165 9.76 -9.40 10.35
CA VAL A 165 9.63 -9.81 11.75
C VAL A 165 8.52 -8.98 12.35
N SER A 166 7.35 -9.61 12.44
CA SER A 166 6.14 -9.12 13.09
C SER A 166 6.44 -8.35 14.38
N ALA A 167 6.16 -7.05 14.39
CA ALA A 167 5.92 -6.31 15.61
C ALA A 167 4.48 -5.82 15.59
N GLY A 168 3.64 -6.48 16.38
CA GLY A 168 2.23 -6.17 16.51
C GLY A 168 1.97 -4.69 16.74
N ARG A 169 0.85 -4.25 16.19
CA ARG A 169 0.11 -3.02 16.50
C ARG A 169 0.32 -2.65 17.98
N PHE A 170 1.17 -1.66 18.22
CA PHE A 170 1.45 -1.07 19.53
C PHE A 170 1.75 -2.09 20.65
N VAL A 171 3.02 -2.34 20.94
CA VAL A 171 3.38 -2.88 22.26
C VAL A 171 3.26 -1.75 23.30
N HIS A 172 2.16 -1.84 24.05
CA HIS A 172 1.68 -1.08 25.22
C HIS A 172 1.44 0.43 25.07
#